data_AF-A0A7W8DYH6-F1
#
_entry.id   AF-A0A7W8DYH6-F1
#
_cell.length_a   1.000
_cell.length_b   1.000
_cell.length_c   1.000
_cell.angle_alpha   90.00
_cell.angle_beta   90.00
_cell.angle_gamma   90.00
#
_symmetry.space_group_name_H-M   'P 1'
#
loop_
_entity.id
_entity.type
_entity.pdbx_description
1 polymer ?
#
loop_
_entity_poly.entity_id
_entity_poly.type
_entity_poly.pdbx_seq_one_letter_code
_entity_poly.pdbx_strand_id
1 'polypeptide(L)'
;MEKVVIGDATLFCGDAIKIMPSLRADVLITDPVWPNCPADLLAGGDDPYALWMQAMAAMPRSVERLVAVLRCDSDPRFLVDVPHRLRFFRTALLPYVMPHYIGRVLGGDEIAYCYGDPVAPARHPRSCPGGAARKSAAERTSVLAGAVTF
;
A
#
# COMPACT_ATOMS: atom_id res chain seq x y z
N MET A 1 -5.33 26.24 1.01
CA MET A 1 -5.39 24.97 1.75
C MET A 1 -6.57 25.06 2.69
N GLU A 2 -7.57 24.21 2.49
CA GLU A 2 -8.70 24.09 3.41
C GLU A 2 -8.40 22.94 4.39
N LYS A 3 -8.64 23.16 5.68
CA LYS A 3 -8.42 22.19 6.75
C LYS A 3 -9.75 21.95 7.47
N VAL A 4 -10.16 20.68 7.54
CA VAL A 4 -11.39 20.25 8.22
C VAL A 4 -11.03 19.17 9.24
N VAL A 5 -11.59 19.26 10.45
CA VAL A 5 -11.40 18.24 11.50
C VAL A 5 -12.63 17.33 11.54
N ILE A 6 -12.42 16.01 11.52
CA ILE A 6 -13.46 14.97 11.50
C ILE A 6 -13.12 13.92 12.56
N GLY A 7 -13.71 14.03 13.75
CA GLY A 7 -13.33 13.18 14.89
C GLY A 7 -11.85 13.34 15.23
N ASP A 8 -11.11 12.22 15.26
CA ASP A 8 -9.65 12.19 15.48
C ASP A 8 -8.83 12.42 14.19
N ALA A 9 -9.50 12.63 13.05
CA ALA A 9 -8.86 12.86 11.77
C ALA A 9 -8.86 14.34 11.36
N THR A 10 -7.86 14.72 10.55
CA THR A 10 -7.83 16.02 9.88
C THR A 10 -7.75 15.80 8.38
N LEU A 11 -8.71 16.36 7.65
CA LEU A 11 -8.72 16.42 6.20
C LEU A 11 -8.05 17.71 5.74
N PHE A 12 -7.06 17.58 4.86
CA PHE A 12 -6.44 18.70 4.15
C PHE A 12 -6.85 18.62 2.67
N CYS A 13 -7.55 19.64 2.17
CA CYS A 13 -7.92 19.69 0.76
C CYS A 13 -6.92 20.55 -0.03
N GLY A 14 -6.28 19.93 -1.01
CA GLY A 14 -5.40 20.57 -1.98
C GLY A 14 -4.31 19.64 -2.49
N ASP A 15 -3.33 20.24 -3.16
CA ASP A 15 -2.17 19.56 -3.72
C ASP A 15 -1.25 19.01 -2.62
N ALA A 16 -1.13 17.69 -2.54
CA ALA A 16 -0.34 17.00 -1.53
C ALA A 16 1.14 17.40 -1.56
N ILE A 17 1.73 17.68 -2.73
CA ILE A 17 3.14 18.09 -2.85
C ILE A 17 3.37 19.42 -2.12
N LYS A 18 2.39 20.33 -2.17
CA LYS A 18 2.46 21.63 -1.49
C LYS A 18 2.12 21.55 -0.01
N ILE A 19 1.24 20.63 0.38
CA ILE A 19 0.75 20.52 1.75
C ILE A 19 1.69 19.69 2.62
N MET A 20 2.14 18.52 2.13
CA MET A 20 2.94 17.55 2.87
C MET A 20 4.11 18.18 3.63
N PRO A 21 4.94 19.08 3.06
CA PRO A 21 6.10 19.65 3.78
C PRO A 21 5.74 20.40 5.07
N SER A 22 4.50 20.88 5.21
CA SER A 22 4.02 21.58 6.40
C SER A 22 3.49 20.64 7.50
N LEU A 23 3.36 19.34 7.20
CA LEU A 23 2.81 18.36 8.11
C LEU A 23 3.91 17.63 8.91
N ARG A 24 3.51 17.07 10.04
CA ARG A 24 4.31 16.12 10.80
C ARG A 24 3.53 14.81 10.89
N ALA A 25 4.18 13.72 10.55
CA ALA A 25 3.61 12.37 10.64
C ALA A 25 4.74 11.36 10.83
N ASP A 26 4.48 10.29 11.57
CA ASP A 26 5.44 9.19 11.76
C ASP A 26 5.33 8.14 10.64
N VAL A 27 4.17 8.08 9.98
CA VAL A 27 3.84 7.09 8.93
C VAL A 27 3.20 7.80 7.74
N LEU A 28 3.64 7.43 6.53
CA LEU A 28 3.00 7.80 5.27
C LEU A 28 2.42 6.54 4.60
N ILE A 29 1.14 6.57 4.25
CA ILE A 29 0.47 5.54 3.47
C ILE A 29 -0.02 6.21 2.19
N THR A 30 0.28 5.63 1.04
CA THR A 30 -0.07 6.20 -0.26
C THR A 30 -0.37 5.13 -1.30
N ASP A 31 -1.31 5.43 -2.18
CA ASP A 31 -1.60 4.73 -3.43
C ASP A 31 -1.28 5.72 -4.56
N PRO A 32 -0.01 5.77 -5.01
CA PRO A 32 0.43 6.78 -5.96
C PRO A 32 -0.15 6.53 -7.34
N VAL A 33 -0.17 7.56 -8.20
CA VAL A 33 -0.44 7.37 -9.62
C VAL A 33 0.62 6.41 -10.18
N TRP A 34 0.17 5.25 -10.65
CA TRP A 34 1.02 4.13 -11.02
C TRP A 34 1.59 4.29 -12.45
N PRO A 35 2.73 3.66 -12.80
CA PRO A 35 3.43 3.88 -14.07
C PRO A 35 2.61 3.50 -15.32
N ASN A 36 1.67 2.58 -15.18
CA ASN A 36 0.73 2.13 -16.22
C ASN A 36 -0.66 2.80 -16.10
N CYS A 37 -0.75 3.98 -15.49
CA CYS A 37 -1.97 4.78 -15.45
C CYS A 37 -2.23 5.39 -16.83
N PRO A 38 -3.44 5.31 -17.38
CA PRO A 38 -3.78 6.05 -18.60
C PRO A 38 -3.60 7.56 -18.37
N ALA A 39 -2.94 8.24 -19.32
CA ALA A 39 -2.54 9.64 -19.26
C ALA A 39 -3.67 10.59 -18.79
N ASP A 40 -4.89 10.38 -19.28
CA ASP A 40 -6.05 11.25 -18.99
C ASP A 40 -6.94 10.76 -17.84
N LEU A 41 -6.60 9.66 -17.17
CA LEU A 41 -7.45 9.08 -16.13
C LEU A 41 -7.32 9.82 -14.79
N LEU A 42 -6.09 10.15 -14.40
CA LEU A 42 -5.77 10.78 -13.13
C LEU A 42 -4.79 11.94 -13.36
N ALA A 43 -4.92 12.99 -12.55
CA ALA A 43 -3.95 14.09 -12.55
C ALA A 43 -2.54 13.56 -12.25
N GLY A 44 -1.59 13.84 -13.16
CA GLY A 44 -0.22 13.33 -13.11
C GLY A 44 -0.04 11.93 -13.72
N GLY A 45 -1.06 11.40 -14.40
CA GLY A 45 -0.96 10.18 -15.22
C GLY A 45 -0.04 10.33 -16.44
N ASP A 46 0.18 11.56 -16.92
CA ASP A 46 1.10 11.86 -18.03
C ASP A 46 2.57 11.58 -17.69
N ASP A 47 2.95 11.77 -16.42
CA ASP A 47 4.30 11.54 -15.92
C ASP A 47 4.29 11.07 -14.45
N PRO A 48 3.90 9.80 -14.21
CA PRO A 48 3.78 9.25 -12.87
C PRO A 48 5.13 9.17 -12.15
N TYR A 49 6.23 9.02 -12.91
CA TYR A 49 7.59 8.95 -12.34
C TYR A 49 8.03 10.30 -11.78
N ALA A 50 7.85 11.39 -12.54
CA ALA A 50 8.17 12.72 -12.04
C ALA A 50 7.26 13.10 -10.86
N LEU A 51 5.98 12.71 -10.89
CA LEU A 51 5.07 12.94 -9.77
C LEU A 51 5.53 12.20 -8.50
N TRP A 52 5.92 10.93 -8.62
CA TRP A 52 6.42 10.12 -7.51
C TRP A 52 7.70 10.72 -6.91
N MET A 53 8.66 11.08 -7.75
CA MET A 53 9.90 11.74 -7.32
C MET A 53 9.62 13.03 -6.55
N GLN A 54 8.71 13.88 -7.05
CA GLN A 54 8.30 15.11 -6.37
C GLN A 54 7.61 14.84 -5.03
N ALA A 55 6.73 13.83 -4.97
CA ALA A 55 6.07 13.42 -3.74
C ALA A 55 7.07 12.92 -2.68
N MET A 56 8.06 12.11 -3.08
CA MET A 56 9.12 11.63 -2.19
C MET A 56 10.02 12.77 -1.70
N ALA A 57 10.30 13.76 -2.54
CA ALA A 57 11.04 14.96 -2.16
C ALA A 57 10.26 15.86 -1.19
N ALA A 58 8.93 15.93 -1.31
CA ALA A 58 8.04 16.71 -0.46
C ALA A 58 7.67 16.00 0.87
N MET A 59 7.97 14.71 0.99
CA MET A 59 7.67 13.93 2.19
C MET A 59 8.34 14.53 3.44
N PRO A 60 7.60 14.70 4.56
CA PRO A 60 8.19 15.19 5.80
C PRO A 60 9.35 14.32 6.29
N ARG A 61 10.40 14.97 6.81
CA ARG A 61 11.53 14.26 7.45
C ARG A 61 11.12 13.47 8.69
N SER A 62 9.99 13.81 9.31
CA SER A 62 9.42 13.11 10.46
C SER A 62 8.87 11.72 10.13
N VAL A 63 8.58 11.43 8.86
CA VAL A 63 8.07 10.12 8.47
C VAL A 63 9.14 9.07 8.66
N GLU A 64 8.91 8.08 9.51
CA GLU A 64 9.82 6.96 9.78
C GLU A 64 9.44 5.71 8.99
N ARG A 65 8.21 5.65 8.48
CA ARG A 65 7.64 4.48 7.79
C ARG A 65 6.83 4.91 6.57
N LEU A 66 6.97 4.17 5.48
CA LEU A 66 6.22 4.37 4.25
C LEU A 66 5.56 3.07 3.82
N VAL A 67 4.28 3.14 3.44
CA VAL A 67 3.57 2.08 2.75
C VAL A 67 3.10 2.63 1.41
N ALA A 68 3.66 2.10 0.32
CA ALA A 68 3.21 2.38 -1.03
C ALA A 68 2.41 1.19 -1.55
N VAL A 69 1.14 1.40 -1.86
CA VAL A 69 0.27 0.37 -2.44
C VAL A 69 0.33 0.52 -3.95
N LEU A 70 0.67 -0.56 -4.67
CA LEU A 70 0.67 -0.58 -6.12
C LEU A 70 -0.24 -1.71 -6.61
N ARG A 71 -0.77 -1.53 -7.82
CA ARG A 71 -1.47 -2.59 -8.54
C ARG A 71 -0.51 -3.73 -8.84
N CYS A 72 -1.03 -4.96 -8.91
CA CYS A 72 -0.22 -6.16 -9.12
C CYS A 72 0.54 -6.21 -10.46
N ASP A 73 0.10 -5.44 -11.45
CA ASP A 73 0.70 -5.33 -12.78
C ASP A 73 1.62 -4.11 -12.93
N SER A 74 1.83 -3.33 -11.86
CA SER A 74 2.76 -2.21 -11.86
C SER A 74 4.19 -2.67 -11.60
N ASP A 75 5.15 -2.06 -12.30
CA ASP A 75 6.56 -2.36 -12.12
C ASP A 75 7.09 -1.80 -10.78
N PRO A 76 7.59 -2.63 -9.85
CA PRO A 76 8.08 -2.16 -8.55
C PRO A 76 9.30 -1.26 -8.64
N ARG A 77 10.03 -1.24 -9.78
CA ARG A 77 11.15 -0.31 -10.01
C ARG A 77 10.71 1.15 -9.99
N PHE A 78 9.40 1.42 -10.12
CA PHE A 78 8.78 2.72 -9.88
C PHE A 78 9.13 3.32 -8.51
N LEU A 79 9.32 2.48 -7.49
CA LEU A 79 9.60 2.91 -6.12
C LEU A 79 11.08 3.22 -5.86
N VAL A 80 11.90 3.39 -6.89
CA VAL A 80 13.35 3.64 -6.74
C VAL A 80 13.66 4.92 -5.98
N ASP A 81 12.80 5.94 -6.09
CA ASP A 81 12.99 7.25 -5.45
C ASP A 81 12.61 7.28 -3.96
N VAL A 82 12.28 6.12 -3.36
CA VAL A 82 12.11 6.04 -1.91
C VAL A 82 13.42 6.42 -1.22
N PRO A 83 13.43 7.41 -0.31
CA PRO A 83 14.66 7.85 0.33
C PRO A 83 15.40 6.72 1.05
N HIS A 84 16.71 6.61 0.88
CA HIS A 84 17.54 5.54 1.45
C HIS A 84 17.44 5.37 2.98
N ARG A 85 16.99 6.41 3.70
CA ARG A 85 16.70 6.35 5.14
C ARG A 85 15.54 5.41 5.48
N LEU A 86 14.61 5.18 4.53
CA LEU A 86 13.50 4.24 4.64
C LEU A 86 13.90 2.94 3.92
N ARG A 87 14.53 2.03 4.65
CA ARG A 87 14.95 0.74 4.08
C ARG A 87 13.73 -0.11 3.77
N PHE A 88 13.77 -0.86 2.67
CA PHE A 88 12.74 -1.85 2.37
C PHE A 88 12.64 -2.86 3.52
N PHE A 89 11.42 -3.08 4.01
CA PHE A 89 11.14 -4.01 5.10
C PHE A 89 10.45 -5.27 4.60
N ARG A 90 9.32 -5.13 3.88
CA ARG A 90 8.55 -6.26 3.35
C ARG A 90 7.57 -5.83 2.28
N THR A 91 7.00 -6.82 1.60
CA THR A 91 5.73 -6.69 0.88
C THR A 91 4.59 -7.37 1.64
N ALA A 92 3.36 -6.95 1.36
CA ALA A 92 2.13 -7.63 1.75
C ALA A 92 1.14 -7.63 0.57
N LEU A 93 0.52 -8.78 0.32
CA LEU A 93 -0.59 -8.88 -0.62
C LEU A 93 -1.88 -8.41 0.05
N LEU A 94 -2.66 -7.61 -0.66
CA LEU A 94 -3.94 -7.05 -0.25
C LEU A 94 -5.04 -7.59 -1.17
N PRO A 95 -5.52 -8.82 -0.94
CA PRO A 95 -6.55 -9.42 -1.78
C PRO A 95 -7.90 -8.69 -1.59
N TYR A 96 -8.50 -8.21 -2.67
CA TYR A 96 -9.88 -7.76 -2.70
C TYR A 96 -10.85 -8.95 -2.58
N VAL A 97 -12.02 -8.69 -1.99
CA VAL A 97 -13.09 -9.69 -1.86
C VAL A 97 -13.63 -10.11 -3.24
N MET A 98 -13.65 -9.19 -4.20
CA MET A 98 -14.09 -9.44 -5.56
C MET A 98 -12.93 -9.13 -6.52
N PRO A 99 -12.35 -10.13 -7.19
CA PRO A 99 -11.32 -9.88 -8.19
C PRO A 99 -11.93 -9.22 -9.43
N HIS A 100 -11.10 -8.55 -10.21
CA HIS A 100 -11.49 -7.94 -11.48
C HIS A 100 -10.47 -8.30 -12.56
N TYR A 101 -10.85 -8.16 -13.82
CA TYR A 101 -9.95 -8.46 -14.93
C TYR A 101 -9.25 -7.20 -15.41
N ILE A 102 -7.92 -7.26 -15.49
CA ILE A 102 -7.07 -6.26 -16.17
C ILE A 102 -6.59 -6.92 -17.46
N GLY A 103 -7.44 -6.90 -18.48
CA GLY A 103 -7.21 -7.67 -19.71
C GLY A 103 -7.17 -9.17 -19.42
N ARG A 104 -5.98 -9.79 -19.49
CA ARG A 104 -5.75 -11.21 -19.19
C ARG A 104 -5.20 -11.48 -17.78
N VAL A 105 -4.92 -10.42 -17.03
CA VAL A 105 -4.41 -10.52 -15.66
C VAL A 105 -5.61 -10.50 -14.71
N LEU A 106 -5.63 -11.43 -13.75
CA LEU A 106 -6.57 -11.34 -12.63
C LEU A 106 -6.05 -10.23 -11.72
N GLY A 107 -6.70 -9.08 -11.77
CA GLY A 107 -6.54 -8.03 -10.76
C GLY A 107 -7.28 -8.43 -9.48
N GLY A 108 -7.05 -7.68 -8.41
CA GLY A 108 -7.62 -8.03 -7.11
C GLY A 108 -6.59 -8.35 -6.03
N ASP A 109 -5.29 -8.29 -6.32
CA ASP A 109 -4.21 -8.59 -5.37
C ASP A 109 -3.19 -7.44 -5.33
N GLU A 110 -3.57 -6.29 -4.81
CA GLU A 110 -2.68 -5.13 -4.67
C GLU A 110 -1.50 -5.48 -3.76
N ILE A 111 -0.37 -4.83 -4.02
CA ILE A 111 0.88 -5.10 -3.32
C ILE A 111 1.24 -3.86 -2.50
N ALA A 112 1.22 -4.00 -1.18
CA ALA A 112 1.77 -3.01 -0.27
C ALA A 112 3.29 -3.21 -0.11
N TYR A 113 4.08 -2.24 -0.51
CA TYR A 113 5.52 -2.17 -0.28
C TYR A 113 5.78 -1.34 0.97
N CYS A 114 6.32 -1.99 2.00
CA CYS A 114 6.56 -1.39 3.30
C CYS A 114 8.04 -1.05 3.49
N TYR A 115 8.32 0.18 3.89
CA TYR A 115 9.65 0.73 4.14
C TYR A 115 9.74 1.36 5.52
N GLY A 116 10.96 1.43 6.06
CA GLY A 116 11.27 1.99 7.36
C GLY A 116 11.37 0.92 8.46
N ASP A 117 11.47 1.38 9.70
CA ASP A 117 11.66 0.49 10.83
C ASP A 117 10.35 -0.24 11.20
N PRO A 118 10.42 -1.50 11.63
CA PRO A 118 9.24 -2.20 12.14
C PRO A 118 8.62 -1.42 13.30
N VAL A 119 7.30 -1.51 13.44
CA VAL A 119 6.61 -0.98 14.63
C VAL A 119 7.13 -1.75 15.85
N ALA A 120 7.49 -1.02 16.91
CA ALA A 120 7.95 -1.64 18.15
C ALA A 120 6.88 -2.65 18.63
N PRO A 121 7.27 -3.85 19.03
CA PRO A 121 6.31 -4.86 19.45
C PRO A 121 5.54 -4.36 20.68
N ALA A 122 4.21 -4.29 20.57
CA ALA A 122 3.35 -4.15 21.74
C ALA A 122 3.44 -5.45 22.55
N ARG A 123 3.63 -5.34 23.89
CA ARG A 123 3.84 -6.43 24.87
C ARG A 123 3.42 -7.83 24.37
N HIS A 124 4.34 -8.53 23.71
CA HIS A 124 4.16 -9.85 23.08
C HIS A 124 2.98 -9.94 22.06
N PRO A 125 3.19 -10.49 20.85
CA PRO A 125 4.36 -11.19 20.33
C PRO A 125 5.43 -10.26 19.71
N ARG A 126 6.68 -10.74 19.66
CA ARG A 126 7.86 -9.98 19.20
C ARG A 126 8.02 -9.89 17.67
N SER A 127 7.06 -10.39 16.90
CA SER A 127 7.13 -10.46 15.44
C SER A 127 5.98 -9.70 14.79
N CYS A 128 6.26 -9.09 13.63
CA CYS A 128 5.24 -8.64 12.69
C CYS A 128 4.87 -9.82 11.78
N PRO A 129 3.72 -10.50 11.98
CA PRO A 129 3.39 -11.69 11.20
C PRO A 129 3.23 -11.37 9.70
N GLY A 130 3.83 -12.21 8.86
CA GLY A 130 3.81 -12.12 7.40
C GLY A 130 2.46 -12.50 6.78
N GLY A 131 1.78 -13.43 7.44
CA GLY A 131 0.45 -13.97 7.16
C GLY A 131 0.06 -14.86 8.34
N ALA A 132 -1.21 -15.25 8.44
CA ALA A 132 -1.59 -16.25 9.43
C ALA A 132 -0.80 -17.54 9.15
N ALA A 133 -0.22 -18.15 10.19
CA ALA A 133 0.13 -19.55 10.10
C ALA A 133 -1.16 -20.28 9.72
N ARG A 134 -1.23 -20.83 8.50
CA ARG A 134 -2.26 -21.82 8.18
C ARG A 134 -2.06 -22.92 9.20
N LYS A 135 -2.93 -23.01 10.21
CA LYS A 135 -3.04 -24.26 10.97
C LYS A 135 -3.31 -25.31 9.90
N SER A 136 -2.40 -26.28 9.77
CA SER A 136 -2.64 -27.42 8.90
C SER A 136 -4.00 -27.98 9.28
N ALA A 137 -4.86 -28.21 8.28
CA ALA A 137 -6.17 -28.81 8.44
C ALA A 137 -6.05 -30.30 8.79
N ALA A 138 -5.25 -30.63 9.80
CA ALA A 138 -5.08 -31.96 10.36
C ALA A 138 -5.92 -32.07 11.64
N GLU A 139 -7.20 -31.67 11.58
CA GLU A 139 -8.21 -32.01 12.59
C GLU A 139 -9.59 -31.54 12.10
N ARG A 140 -10.21 -32.36 11.24
CA ARG A 140 -11.67 -32.55 11.15
C ARG A 140 -11.95 -33.70 10.18
N THR A 141 -11.77 -34.90 10.71
CA THR A 141 -12.26 -36.15 10.13
C THR A 141 -13.80 -36.14 10.07
N SER A 142 -14.32 -36.70 8.97
CA SER A 142 -15.66 -37.27 8.75
C SER A 142 -16.90 -36.39 8.92
N VAL A 143 -17.46 -35.93 7.79
CA VAL A 143 -18.84 -36.27 7.40
C VAL A 143 -18.87 -36.50 5.88
N LEU A 144 -19.37 -37.67 5.48
CA LEU A 144 -19.65 -38.07 4.10
C LEU A 144 -20.72 -37.17 3.44
N ALA A 145 -20.61 -37.03 2.12
CA ALA A 145 -21.65 -37.32 1.11
C ALA A 145 -21.87 -36.20 0.07
N GLY A 146 -21.86 -36.61 -1.21
CA GLY A 146 -22.68 -36.00 -2.27
C GLY A 146 -21.96 -35.20 -3.35
N ALA A 147 -21.55 -35.88 -4.42
CA ALA A 147 -21.25 -35.28 -5.73
C ALA A 147 -22.50 -34.68 -6.38
N VAL A 148 -22.37 -33.64 -7.21
CA VAL A 148 -22.91 -33.53 -8.58
C VAL A 148 -22.20 -32.37 -9.30
N THR A 149 -21.63 -32.67 -10.46
CA THR A 149 -21.12 -31.74 -11.47
C THR A 149 -22.23 -31.50 -12.50
N PHE A 150 -22.37 -30.26 -13.00
CA PHE A 150 -22.98 -29.97 -14.30
C PHE A 150 -21.91 -29.47 -15.25
#